data_AF-U2IJ89-F1
#
_entry.id   AF-U2IJ89-F1
#
_cell.length_a   1.000
_cell.length_b   1.000
_cell.length_c   1.000
_cell.angle_alpha   90.00
_cell.angle_beta   90.00
_cell.angle_gamma   90.00
#
_symmetry.space_group_name_H-M   'P 1'
#
loop_
_entity.id
_entity.type
_entity.pdbx_description
1 polymer ?
#
loop_
_entity_poly.entity_id
_entity_poly.type
_entity_poly.pdbx_seq_one_letter_code
_entity_poly.pdbx_strand_id
1 'polypeptide(L)' 'MTKQEWLVEFQVIHGRRPTELEEAAAAIDGYKSTGLSKSGKSAKFRFPKLDGQFFFKTFILLILAVFGYVVGFLFA' A
#
# COMPACT_ATOMS: atom_id res chain seq x y z
N MET A 1 10.41 7.29 -23.91
CA MET A 1 10.67 8.60 -23.26
C MET A 1 12.01 9.10 -23.76
N THR A 2 12.18 10.40 -24.01
CA THR A 2 13.50 10.94 -24.35
C THR A 2 14.34 11.09 -23.08
N LYS A 3 15.68 11.06 -23.20
CA LYS A 3 16.61 11.22 -22.05
C LYS A 3 16.29 12.49 -21.24
N GLN A 4 15.92 13.58 -21.92
CA GLN A 4 15.63 14.87 -21.29
C GLN A 4 14.38 14.82 -20.41
N GLU A 5 13.30 14.21 -20.91
CA GLU A 5 12.06 14.05 -20.15
C GLU A 5 12.28 13.19 -18.90
N TRP A 6 13.08 12.13 -19.02
CA TRP A 6 13.41 11.25 -17.90
C TRP A 6 14.22 11.96 -16.82
N LEU A 7 15.19 12.80 -17.20
CA LEU A 7 15.97 13.61 -16.27
C LEU A 7 15.08 14.59 -15.48
N VAL A 8 14.09 15.19 -16.15
CA VAL A 8 13.14 16.10 -15.50
C VAL A 8 12.23 15.34 -14.54
N GLU A 9 11.67 14.19 -14.95
CA GLU A 9 10.88 13.34 -14.03
C GLU A 9 11.72 12.89 -12.83
N PHE A 10 12.96 12.46 -13.06
CA PHE A 10 13.86 12.03 -12.00
C PHE A 10 14.14 13.18 -11.01
N GLN A 11 14.38 14.38 -11.51
CA GLN A 11 14.58 15.56 -10.67
C GLN A 11 13.32 15.94 -9.89
N VAL A 12 12.13 15.85 -10.49
CA VAL A 12 10.85 16.12 -9.82
C VAL A 12 10.60 15.11 -8.70
N ILE A 13 10.98 13.84 -8.88
CA ILE A 13 10.74 12.76 -7.91
C ILE A 13 11.79 12.78 -6.79
N HIS A 14 13.07 12.90 -7.15
CA HIS A 14 14.18 12.73 -6.21
C HIS A 14 14.77 14.06 -5.71
N GLY A 15 14.39 15.20 -6.29
CA GLY A 15 14.90 16.52 -5.91
C GLY A 15 16.39 16.73 -6.22
N ARG A 16 17.03 15.79 -6.94
CA ARG A 16 18.46 15.78 -7.26
C ARG A 16 18.69 15.31 -8.69
N ARG A 17 19.89 15.58 -9.21
CA ARG A 17 20.35 15.00 -10.49
C ARG A 17 20.65 13.50 -10.31
N PRO A 18 20.33 12.66 -11.31
CA PRO A 18 20.66 11.24 -11.27
C PRO A 18 22.18 11.04 -11.26
N THR A 19 22.60 9.99 -10.58
CA THR A 19 24.00 9.56 -10.58
C THR A 19 24.31 8.72 -11.82
N GLU A 20 25.59 8.60 -12.22
CA GLU A 20 25.98 7.87 -13.43
C GLU A 20 25.50 6.41 -13.43
N LEU A 21 25.39 5.79 -12.26
CA LEU A 21 24.85 4.44 -12.09
C LEU A 21 23.34 4.36 -12.38
N GLU A 22 22.59 5.39 -11.95
CA GLU A 22 21.14 5.50 -12.19
C GLU A 22 20.85 5.87 -13.64
N GLU A 23 21.69 6.72 -14.26
CA GLU A 23 21.61 7.01 -15.70
C GLU A 23 21.89 5.76 -16.56
N ALA A 24 22.90 4.96 -16.20
CA ALA A 24 23.21 3.72 -16.90
C ALA A 24 22.06 2.70 -16.76
N ALA A 25 21.49 2.55 -15.56
CA ALA A 25 20.34 1.69 -15.33
C ALA A 25 19.11 2.16 -16.14
N ALA A 26 18.86 3.47 -16.19
CA ALA A 26 17.77 4.03 -16.98
C ALA A 26 18.00 3.93 -18.49
N ALA A 27 19.23 4.06 -18.96
CA ALA A 27 19.59 3.86 -20.37
C ALA A 27 19.38 2.40 -20.79
N ILE A 28 19.73 1.44 -19.94
CA ILE A 28 19.49 0.00 -20.15
C ILE A 28 17.98 -0.29 -20.18
N ASP A 29 17.21 0.35 -19.29
CA ASP A 29 15.75 0.17 -19.24
C ASP A 29 14.99 0.99 -20.32
N GLY A 30 15.70 1.75 -21.15
CA GLY A 30 15.13 2.54 -22.24
C GLY A 30 14.36 3.79 -21.80
N TYR A 31 14.79 4.40 -20.68
CA TYR A 31 14.17 5.55 -20.05
C TYR A 31 12.67 5.32 -19.80
N LYS A 32 12.33 4.23 -19.11
CA LYS A 32 10.93 4.01 -18.71
C LYS A 32 10.50 5.09 -17.72
N SER A 33 9.24 5.53 -17.84
CA SER A 33 8.62 6.47 -16.92
C SER A 33 8.78 5.93 -15.49
N THR A 34 9.53 6.68 -14.68
CA THR A 34 9.66 6.41 -13.26
C THR A 34 8.42 6.97 -12.59
N GLY A 35 7.26 6.40 -12.89
CA GLY A 35 6.11 6.43 -12.00
C GLY A 35 5.23 7.68 -11.97
N LEU A 36 5.49 8.77 -12.71
CA LEU A 36 4.56 9.91 -12.69
C LEU A 36 3.31 9.65 -13.56
N SER A 37 3.44 9.01 -14.72
CA SER A 37 2.28 8.63 -15.55
C SER A 37 1.52 7.39 -15.06
N LYS A 38 2.04 6.69 -14.03
CA LYS A 38 1.24 5.74 -13.23
C LYS A 38 0.50 6.39 -12.07
N SER A 39 0.61 7.72 -11.89
CA SER A 39 -0.29 8.49 -11.01
C SER A 39 -1.62 8.86 -11.69
N GLY A 40 -1.98 8.19 -12.79
CA GLY A 40 -3.37 8.02 -13.23
C GLY A 40 -4.01 6.72 -12.71
N LYS A 41 -3.31 5.95 -11.86
CA LYS A 41 -3.90 4.82 -11.18
C LYS A 41 -4.69 5.34 -10.00
N SER A 42 -6.02 5.28 -10.14
CA SER A 42 -6.97 4.90 -9.11
C SER A 42 -6.33 4.95 -7.73
N ALA A 43 -6.78 5.88 -6.89
CA ALA A 43 -6.75 5.70 -5.46
C ALA A 43 -7.29 4.30 -5.17
N LYS A 44 -6.39 3.30 -5.19
CA LYS A 44 -6.61 2.01 -4.58
C LYS A 44 -6.61 2.40 -3.12
N PHE A 45 -7.80 2.80 -2.66
CA PHE A 45 -8.33 2.32 -1.41
C PHE A 45 -7.87 0.87 -1.32
N ARG A 46 -6.70 0.67 -0.70
CA ARG A 46 -6.38 -0.61 -0.11
C ARG A 46 -7.42 -0.67 1.00
N PHE A 47 -8.61 -1.16 0.64
CA PHE A 47 -9.49 -1.74 1.63
C PHE A 47 -8.56 -2.59 2.48
N PRO A 48 -8.40 -2.27 3.77
CA PRO A 48 -7.62 -3.13 4.65
C PRO A 48 -8.20 -4.51 4.39
N LYS A 49 -7.34 -5.44 3.94
CA LYS A 49 -7.76 -6.83 3.78
C LYS A 49 -8.45 -7.15 5.08
N LEU A 50 -9.76 -7.34 5.01
CA LEU A 50 -10.58 -7.69 6.16
C LEU A 50 -10.07 -9.07 6.51
N ASP A 51 -9.07 -9.11 7.39
CA ASP A 51 -8.41 -10.33 7.80
C ASP A 51 -9.51 -11.17 8.44
N GLY A 52 -9.90 -12.25 7.79
CA GLY A 52 -10.95 -13.15 8.29
C GLY A 52 -10.62 -13.64 9.71
N GLN A 53 -9.33 -13.68 10.04
CA GLN A 53 -8.84 -13.96 11.39
C GLN A 53 -9.24 -12.89 12.42
N PHE A 54 -9.30 -11.62 12.05
CA PHE A 54 -9.78 -10.53 12.92
C PHE A 54 -11.28 -10.64 13.18
N PHE A 55 -12.08 -10.94 12.15
CA PHE A 55 -13.51 -11.20 12.30
C PHE A 55 -13.79 -12.41 13.18
N PHE A 56 -13.06 -13.51 12.95
CA PHE A 56 -13.22 -14.73 13.73
C PHE A 56 -12.85 -14.53 15.21
N LYS A 57 -11.75 -13.82 15.48
CA LYS A 57 -11.33 -13.48 16.85
C LYS A 57 -12.36 -12.59 17.55
N THR A 58 -12.89 -11.58 16.85
CA THR A 58 -13.91 -10.68 17.39
C THR A 58 -15.23 -11.42 17.63
N PHE A 59 -15.60 -12.34 16.75
CA PHE A 59 -16.80 -13.17 16.86
C PHE A 59 -16.75 -14.11 18.07
N ILE A 60 -15.62 -14.79 18.30
CA ILE A 60 -15.42 -15.64 19.48
C ILE A 60 -15.55 -14.83 20.77
N LEU A 61 -14.94 -13.64 20.81
CA LEU A 61 -15.01 -12.73 21.95
C LEU A 61 -16.45 -12.31 22.26
N LEU A 62 -17.24 -12.03 21.22
CA LEU A 62 -18.65 -11.67 21.36
C LEU A 62 -19.49 -12.83 21.89
N ILE A 63 -19.26 -14.07 21.41
CA ILE A 63 -19.92 -15.27 21.94
C ILE A 63 -19.59 -15.46 23.43
N LEU A 64 -18.32 -15.33 23.80
CA LEU A 64 -17.89 -15.51 25.20
C LEU A 64 -18.53 -14.47 26.12
N ALA A 65 -18.63 -13.22 25.68
CA ALA A 65 -19.26 -12.13 26.41
C ALA A 65 -20.76 -12.37 26.60
N VAL A 66 -21.47 -12.77 25.54
CA VAL A 66 -22.90 -13.10 25.61
C VAL A 66 -23.15 -14.31 26.49
N PHE A 67 -22.32 -15.35 26.36
CA PHE A 67 -22.41 -16.54 27.21
C PHE A 67 -22.18 -16.20 28.68
N GLY A 68 -21.16 -15.41 29.00
CA GLY A 68 -20.89 -14.93 30.35
C GLY A 68 -22.04 -14.08 30.90
N TYR A 69 -22.67 -13.23 30.07
CA TYR A 69 -23.85 -12.46 30.47
C TYR A 69 -25.05 -13.36 30.79
N VAL A 70 -25.36 -14.34 29.95
CA VAL A 70 -26.50 -15.25 30.15
C VAL A 70 -26.28 -16.16 31.35
N VAL A 71 -25.10 -16.74 31.49
CA VAL A 71 -24.75 -17.57 32.66
C VAL A 71 -24.73 -16.71 33.93
N GLY A 72 -24.14 -15.51 33.88
CA GLY A 72 -24.18 -14.56 34.98
C GLY A 72 -25.60 -14.19 35.38
N PHE A 73 -26.51 -14.00 34.42
CA PHE A 73 -27.92 -13.73 34.69
C PHE A 73 -28.68 -14.93 35.27
N LEU A 74 -28.33 -16.16 34.89
CA LEU A 74 -28.96 -17.39 35.40
C LEU A 74 -28.49 -17.77 36.81
N PHE A 75 -27.28 -17.36 37.19
CA PHE A 75 -26.64 -17.71 38.47
C PHE A 75 -26.41 -16.51 39.41
N ALA A 76 -26.84 -15.30 39.02
CA ALA A 76 -26.95 -14.13 39.90
C ALA A 76 -28.34 -14.06 40.53
#